data_AF-A0A852KT80-F1
#
_entry.id   AF-A0A852KT80-F1
#
_cell.length_a   1.000
_cell.length_b   1.000
_cell.length_c   1.000
_cell.angle_alpha   90.00
_cell.angle_beta   90.00
_cell.angle_gamma   90.00
#
_symmetry.space_group_name_H-M   'P 1'
#
loop_
_entity.id
_entity.type
_entity.pdbx_description
1 polymer ?
#
loop_
_entity_poly.entity_id
_entity_poly.type
_entity_poly.pdbx_seq_one_letter_code
_entity_poly.pdbx_strand_id
1 'polypeptide(L)'
;VFPSLAQAQASVANEMYQELGQPSVFLFCPTEYCSSLCLPGPGQSRYLRAIGQQLLPGIGVIWTGPKVVSRELSAALLEEVEGVLRRRPVIWDNLYANDYDCRRVFLGPYTGRAPGLLPRLQGLLLNPNCELQANFIPIHTLGTWFRSELERCAHADHAGLEPVAAPGDSRGPQQSYSPQDALELALRDWLAEINQQALEPGG
;
A
#
# COMPACT_ATOMS: atom_id res chain seq x y z
N VAL A 1 -30.28 -5.34 14.52
CA VAL A 1 -29.84 -6.00 15.78
C VAL A 1 -28.83 -7.05 15.38
N PHE A 2 -27.53 -6.76 15.52
CA PHE A 2 -26.43 -7.59 15.02
C PHE A 2 -25.66 -8.22 16.19
N PRO A 3 -25.08 -9.44 16.04
CA PRO A 3 -24.40 -10.12 17.14
C PRO A 3 -23.02 -9.53 17.49
N SER A 4 -22.44 -8.74 16.57
CA SER A 4 -21.19 -8.01 16.79
C SER A 4 -21.07 -6.82 15.83
N LEU A 5 -20.13 -5.92 16.14
CA LEU A 5 -19.83 -4.75 15.31
C LEU A 5 -19.41 -5.15 13.89
N ALA A 6 -18.55 -6.17 13.76
CA ALA A 6 -18.08 -6.65 12.46
C ALA A 6 -19.25 -7.09 11.55
N GLN A 7 -20.24 -7.78 12.12
CA GLN A 7 -21.39 -8.28 11.37
C GLN A 7 -22.35 -7.16 10.98
N ALA A 8 -22.53 -6.17 11.86
CA ALA A 8 -23.29 -4.98 11.52
C ALA A 8 -22.66 -4.25 10.33
N GLN A 9 -21.35 -4.02 10.39
CA GLN A 9 -20.61 -3.32 9.35
C GLN A 9 -20.58 -4.10 8.02
N ALA A 10 -20.31 -5.41 8.08
CA ALA A 10 -20.32 -6.26 6.89
C ALA A 10 -21.71 -6.32 6.23
N SER A 11 -22.78 -6.41 7.04
CA SER A 11 -24.15 -6.41 6.52
C SER A 11 -24.44 -5.14 5.72
N VAL A 12 -24.16 -3.96 6.30
CA VAL A 12 -24.40 -2.67 5.63
C VAL A 12 -23.52 -2.53 4.38
N ALA A 13 -22.23 -2.87 4.48
CA ALA A 13 -21.32 -2.78 3.34
C ALA A 13 -21.75 -3.69 2.17
N ASN A 14 -22.19 -4.92 2.48
CA ASN A 14 -22.67 -5.87 1.47
C ASN A 14 -23.96 -5.38 0.79
N GLU A 15 -24.92 -4.88 1.57
CA GLU A 15 -26.17 -4.33 1.06
C GLU A 15 -25.88 -3.16 0.11
N MET A 16 -25.07 -2.19 0.53
CA MET A 16 -24.68 -1.06 -0.32
C MET A 16 -23.94 -1.50 -1.58
N TYR A 17 -23.02 -2.47 -1.46
CA TYR A 17 -22.30 -3.01 -2.62
C TYR A 17 -23.24 -3.65 -3.65
N GLN A 18 -24.25 -4.39 -3.19
CA GLN A 18 -25.24 -5.02 -4.06
C GLN A 18 -26.20 -3.99 -4.69
N GLU A 19 -26.71 -3.04 -3.91
CA GLU A 19 -27.61 -1.97 -4.38
C GLU A 19 -26.95 -1.08 -5.43
N LEU A 20 -25.64 -0.85 -5.32
CA LEU A 20 -24.86 -0.12 -6.31
C LEU A 20 -24.48 -0.95 -7.55
N GLY A 21 -25.02 -2.17 -7.69
CA GLY A 21 -24.79 -3.03 -8.84
C GLY A 21 -23.43 -3.72 -8.86
N GLN A 22 -22.82 -3.94 -7.68
CA GLN A 22 -21.54 -4.64 -7.51
C GLN A 22 -20.40 -4.01 -8.36
N PRO A 23 -20.05 -2.73 -8.10
CA PRO A 23 -19.03 -2.04 -8.88
C PRO A 23 -17.69 -2.76 -8.82
N SER A 24 -16.87 -2.62 -9.87
CA SER A 24 -15.55 -3.27 -9.96
C SER A 24 -14.57 -2.83 -8.87
N VAL A 25 -14.80 -1.67 -8.27
CA VAL A 25 -14.04 -1.15 -7.13
C VAL A 25 -15.01 -0.73 -6.03
N PHE A 26 -14.95 -1.41 -4.90
CA PHE A 26 -15.63 -1.04 -3.67
C PHE A 26 -14.70 -1.36 -2.49
N LEU A 27 -14.44 -0.38 -1.62
CA LEU A 27 -13.48 -0.51 -0.53
C LEU A 27 -14.19 -0.41 0.83
N PHE A 28 -13.81 -1.29 1.74
CA PHE A 28 -14.23 -1.28 3.14
C PHE A 28 -13.02 -0.98 4.04
N CYS A 29 -13.13 0.05 4.86
CA CYS A 29 -12.15 0.33 5.90
C CYS A 29 -12.60 -0.28 7.24
N PRO A 30 -11.91 -1.30 7.76
CA PRO A 30 -12.26 -1.92 9.04
C PRO A 30 -12.00 -0.98 10.22
N THR A 31 -12.67 -1.24 11.34
CA THR A 31 -12.37 -0.56 12.61
C THR A 31 -10.99 -0.95 13.14
N GLU A 32 -10.64 -2.23 13.06
CA GLU A 32 -9.28 -2.71 13.33
C GLU A 32 -8.47 -2.68 12.02
N TYR A 33 -8.00 -1.51 11.58
CA TYR A 33 -7.31 -1.34 10.28
C TYR A 33 -5.78 -1.48 10.32
N CYS A 34 -5.21 -1.81 11.48
CA CYS A 34 -3.80 -2.11 11.64
C CYS A 34 -3.57 -3.10 12.77
N SER A 35 -2.41 -3.77 12.78
CA SER A 35 -2.10 -4.82 13.76
C SER A 35 -2.21 -4.32 15.20
N SER A 36 -1.79 -3.09 15.49
CA SER A 36 -1.87 -2.53 16.85
C SER A 36 -3.28 -2.35 17.38
N LEU A 37 -4.30 -2.33 16.53
CA LEU A 37 -5.71 -2.30 16.92
C LEU A 37 -6.30 -3.71 17.11
N CYS A 38 -5.58 -4.76 16.71
CA CYS A 38 -6.00 -6.15 16.85
C CYS A 38 -5.35 -6.75 18.10
N LEU A 39 -6.16 -7.24 19.05
CA LEU A 39 -5.65 -7.90 20.25
C LEU A 39 -5.94 -9.42 20.22
N PRO A 40 -4.94 -10.30 20.42
CA PRO A 40 -3.50 -10.03 20.57
C PRO A 40 -2.75 -9.76 19.24
N GLY A 41 -3.42 -9.94 18.11
CA GLY A 41 -2.86 -9.72 16.78
C GLY A 41 -3.89 -10.03 15.68
N PRO A 42 -3.60 -9.70 14.41
CA PRO A 42 -4.59 -9.78 13.35
C PRO A 42 -5.11 -11.21 13.11
N GLY A 43 -4.25 -12.24 13.11
CA GLY A 43 -4.67 -13.63 12.91
C GLY A 43 -5.62 -14.18 14.00
N GLN A 44 -5.64 -13.55 15.16
CA GLN A 44 -6.49 -13.94 16.29
C GLN A 44 -7.70 -13.02 16.51
N SER A 45 -7.80 -11.92 15.76
CA SER A 45 -8.92 -10.98 15.85
C SER A 45 -10.24 -11.64 15.45
N ARG A 46 -11.20 -11.68 16.38
CA ARG A 46 -12.57 -12.13 16.09
C ARG A 46 -13.29 -11.17 15.15
N TYR A 47 -12.97 -9.88 15.25
CA TYR A 47 -13.53 -8.84 14.39
C TYR A 47 -13.08 -9.06 12.93
N LEU A 48 -11.77 -9.16 12.68
CA LEU A 48 -11.24 -9.39 11.33
C LEU A 48 -11.69 -10.73 10.76
N ARG A 49 -11.75 -11.78 11.57
CA ARG A 49 -12.28 -13.08 11.13
C ARG A 49 -13.72 -12.97 10.66
N ALA A 50 -14.57 -12.22 11.37
CA ALA A 50 -15.96 -12.01 10.96
C ALA A 50 -16.05 -11.18 9.67
N ILE A 51 -15.24 -10.10 9.53
CA ILE A 51 -15.14 -9.34 8.28
C ILE A 51 -14.71 -10.24 7.12
N GLY A 52 -13.63 -11.02 7.30
CA GLY A 52 -13.12 -11.92 6.28
C GLY A 52 -14.13 -12.99 5.84
N GLN A 53 -14.97 -13.46 6.76
CA GLN A 53 -16.00 -14.46 6.47
C GLN A 53 -17.27 -13.90 5.84
N GLN A 54 -17.68 -12.69 6.20
CA GLN A 54 -19.03 -12.18 5.89
C GLN A 54 -19.04 -11.10 4.81
N LEU A 55 -17.96 -10.33 4.66
CA LEU A 55 -17.87 -9.34 3.60
C LEU A 55 -17.80 -10.04 2.24
N LEU A 56 -18.58 -9.57 1.27
CA LEU A 56 -18.63 -10.14 -0.08
C LEU A 56 -17.24 -10.11 -0.74
N PRO A 57 -16.85 -11.14 -1.52
CA PRO A 57 -15.49 -11.29 -2.05
C PRO A 57 -15.06 -10.19 -3.02
N GLY A 58 -16.00 -9.50 -3.68
CA GLY A 58 -15.70 -8.37 -4.56
C GLY A 58 -15.31 -7.07 -3.82
N ILE A 59 -15.50 -7.01 -2.50
CA ILE A 59 -15.17 -5.83 -1.70
C ILE A 59 -13.70 -5.91 -1.24
N GLY A 60 -12.92 -4.90 -1.61
CA GLY A 60 -11.55 -4.73 -1.13
C GLY A 60 -11.52 -4.24 0.32
N VAL A 61 -10.48 -4.64 1.06
CA VAL A 61 -10.35 -4.28 2.49
C VAL A 61 -9.09 -3.45 2.71
N ILE A 62 -9.25 -2.28 3.30
CA ILE A 62 -8.15 -1.36 3.61
C ILE A 62 -7.33 -1.86 4.81
N TRP A 63 -6.00 -1.70 4.74
CA TRP A 63 -5.08 -2.01 5.83
C TRP A 63 -3.90 -1.02 5.87
N THR A 64 -3.45 -0.59 7.05
CA THR A 64 -2.33 0.39 7.17
C THR A 64 -1.00 -0.23 7.64
N GLY A 65 -0.97 -1.56 7.88
CA GLY A 65 0.22 -2.29 8.32
C GLY A 65 0.27 -2.55 9.83
N PRO A 66 1.47 -2.66 10.44
CA PRO A 66 1.60 -2.90 11.88
C PRO A 66 0.97 -1.81 12.76
N LYS A 67 0.97 -0.56 12.29
CA LYS A 67 0.50 0.62 13.03
C LYS A 67 -0.31 1.52 12.10
N VAL A 68 -0.92 2.57 12.68
CA VAL A 68 -1.55 3.66 11.88
C VAL A 68 -0.53 4.26 10.91
N VAL A 69 0.64 4.67 11.41
CA VAL A 69 1.81 5.07 10.62
C VAL A 69 2.86 3.96 10.71
N SER A 70 2.93 3.13 9.68
CA SER A 70 3.83 1.98 9.63
C SER A 70 5.21 2.38 9.10
N ARG A 71 6.24 2.22 9.94
CA ARG A 71 7.64 2.41 9.54
C ARG A 71 8.09 1.34 8.56
N GLU A 72 7.65 0.10 8.79
CA GLU A 72 7.97 -1.04 7.95
C GLU A 72 6.71 -1.87 7.65
N LEU A 73 6.69 -2.49 6.47
CA LEU A 73 5.66 -3.42 6.03
C LEU A 73 6.35 -4.66 5.45
N SER A 74 6.06 -5.83 6.04
CA SER A 74 6.68 -7.09 5.68
C SER A 74 5.71 -8.04 4.96
N ALA A 75 6.24 -8.93 4.12
CA ALA A 75 5.43 -9.94 3.44
C ALA A 75 4.77 -10.91 4.41
N ALA A 76 5.46 -11.27 5.50
CA ALA A 76 4.93 -12.15 6.53
C ALA A 76 3.69 -11.57 7.22
N LEU A 77 3.67 -10.26 7.51
CA LEU A 77 2.48 -9.62 8.04
C LEU A 77 1.33 -9.62 7.03
N LEU A 78 1.62 -9.31 5.76
CA LEU A 78 0.58 -9.31 4.72
C LEU A 78 -0.03 -10.70 4.54
N GLU A 79 0.77 -11.76 4.65
CA GLU A 79 0.29 -13.14 4.61
C GLU A 79 -0.65 -13.48 5.78
N GLU A 80 -0.31 -13.04 7.00
CA GLU A 80 -1.19 -13.19 8.16
C GLU A 80 -2.53 -12.46 7.95
N VAL A 81 -2.46 -11.21 7.49
CA VAL A 81 -3.63 -10.35 7.25
C VAL A 81 -4.49 -10.90 6.12
N GLU A 82 -3.88 -11.34 5.02
CA GLU A 82 -4.56 -12.01 3.91
C GLU A 82 -5.27 -13.28 4.39
N GLY A 83 -4.63 -14.07 5.25
CA GLY A 83 -5.22 -15.28 5.83
C GLY A 83 -6.49 -15.02 6.63
N VAL A 84 -6.50 -13.99 7.49
CA VAL A 84 -7.68 -13.65 8.30
C VAL A 84 -8.77 -12.94 7.49
N LEU A 85 -8.39 -12.04 6.58
CA LEU A 85 -9.32 -11.32 5.72
C LEU A 85 -9.85 -12.16 4.55
N ARG A 86 -9.17 -13.26 4.22
CA ARG A 86 -9.48 -14.17 3.09
C ARG A 86 -9.41 -13.47 1.73
N ARG A 87 -8.58 -12.44 1.62
CA ARG A 87 -8.33 -11.63 0.42
C ARG A 87 -7.08 -10.77 0.63
N ARG A 88 -6.39 -10.45 -0.46
CA ARG A 88 -5.28 -9.49 -0.47
C ARG A 88 -5.80 -8.10 -0.05
N PRO A 89 -5.15 -7.41 0.90
CA PRO A 89 -5.59 -6.10 1.33
C PRO A 89 -5.23 -5.01 0.30
N VAL A 90 -5.92 -3.88 0.39
CA VAL A 90 -5.50 -2.60 -0.20
C VAL A 90 -4.75 -1.82 0.87
N ILE A 91 -3.49 -1.48 0.64
CA ILE A 91 -2.73 -0.70 1.62
C ILE A 91 -3.19 0.75 1.57
N TRP A 92 -3.56 1.29 2.73
CA TRP A 92 -3.68 2.72 2.96
C TRP A 92 -2.42 3.17 3.71
N ASP A 93 -1.54 3.84 3.00
CA ASP A 93 -0.20 4.12 3.47
C ASP A 93 -0.10 5.52 4.08
N ASN A 94 0.02 5.59 5.40
CA ASN A 94 0.19 6.85 6.14
C ASN A 94 1.66 7.22 6.37
N LEU A 95 2.63 6.65 5.64
CA LEU A 95 4.06 6.93 5.83
C LEU A 95 4.38 8.44 5.82
N TYR A 96 3.61 9.21 5.05
CA TYR A 96 3.78 10.66 4.87
C TYR A 96 2.63 11.49 5.42
N ALA A 97 1.63 10.88 6.07
CA ALA A 97 0.54 11.63 6.66
C ALA A 97 1.10 12.54 7.77
N ASN A 98 0.68 13.81 7.80
CA ASN A 98 1.07 14.79 8.81
C ASN A 98 -0.12 15.50 9.49
N ASP A 99 -1.34 15.09 9.17
CA ASP A 99 -2.59 15.58 9.77
C ASP A 99 -2.61 15.50 11.31
N TYR A 100 -1.89 14.53 11.88
CA TYR A 100 -1.78 14.34 13.33
C TYR A 100 -0.76 15.28 14.03
N ASP A 101 0.13 15.97 13.31
CA ASP A 101 1.03 16.99 13.88
C ASP A 101 1.45 18.00 12.80
N CYS A 102 0.80 19.17 12.80
CA CYS A 102 1.02 20.24 11.83
C CYS A 102 2.44 20.85 11.83
N ARG A 103 3.30 20.49 12.80
CA ARG A 103 4.71 20.94 12.83
C ARG A 103 5.64 20.01 12.06
N ARG A 104 5.11 18.92 11.51
CA ARG A 104 5.88 17.90 10.77
C ARG A 104 5.51 17.96 9.30
N VAL A 105 6.52 17.89 8.44
CA VAL A 105 6.37 17.71 6.99
C VAL A 105 7.36 16.64 6.58
N PHE A 106 6.93 15.73 5.71
CA PHE A 106 7.71 14.57 5.31
C PHE A 106 8.12 14.66 3.84
N LEU A 107 9.40 14.94 3.62
CA LEU A 107 10.02 15.11 2.30
C LEU A 107 11.07 14.01 2.00
N GLY A 108 11.04 12.91 2.75
CA GLY A 108 11.93 11.77 2.56
C GLY A 108 11.46 10.80 1.47
N PRO A 109 12.30 9.85 1.03
CA PRO A 109 11.94 8.87 0.02
C PRO A 109 11.06 7.74 0.57
N TYR A 110 10.32 7.09 -0.33
CA TYR A 110 9.42 6.01 0.03
C TYR A 110 10.24 4.83 0.57
N THR A 111 9.98 4.38 1.78
CA THR A 111 10.85 3.43 2.50
C THR A 111 10.06 2.44 3.35
N GLY A 112 10.76 1.39 3.78
CA GLY A 112 10.24 0.43 4.76
C GLY A 112 9.24 -0.60 4.21
N ARG A 113 8.87 -0.52 2.93
CA ARG A 113 8.09 -1.57 2.27
C ARG A 113 9.07 -2.57 1.69
N ALA A 114 9.03 -3.81 2.19
CA ALA A 114 9.92 -4.86 1.70
C ALA A 114 9.76 -5.04 0.17
N PRO A 115 10.80 -5.48 -0.54
CA PRO A 115 10.66 -5.85 -1.95
C PRO A 115 9.74 -7.07 -2.11
N GLY A 116 8.98 -7.13 -3.21
CA GLY A 116 8.08 -8.23 -3.55
C GLY A 116 6.74 -8.22 -2.81
N LEU A 117 6.28 -7.06 -2.33
CA LEU A 117 4.95 -6.97 -1.70
C LEU A 117 3.84 -6.89 -2.72
N LEU A 118 4.11 -6.34 -3.92
CA LEU A 118 3.07 -6.06 -4.92
C LEU A 118 2.16 -7.28 -5.24
N PRO A 119 2.68 -8.52 -5.39
CA PRO A 119 1.82 -9.70 -5.61
C PRO A 119 0.82 -10.00 -4.49
N ARG A 120 1.11 -9.56 -3.26
CA ARG A 120 0.28 -9.77 -2.06
C ARG A 120 -0.71 -8.64 -1.80
N LEU A 121 -0.72 -7.61 -2.66
CA LEU A 121 -1.62 -6.47 -2.54
C LEU A 121 -2.70 -6.52 -3.60
N GLN A 122 -3.90 -6.06 -3.24
CA GLN A 122 -4.92 -5.70 -4.22
C GLN A 122 -4.66 -4.29 -4.76
N GLY A 123 -4.02 -3.43 -3.97
CA GLY A 123 -3.64 -2.07 -4.34
C GLY A 123 -2.89 -1.36 -3.22
N LEU A 124 -2.38 -0.17 -3.52
CA LEU A 124 -1.72 0.71 -2.56
C LEU A 124 -2.14 2.15 -2.82
N LEU A 125 -2.66 2.80 -1.80
CA LEU A 125 -3.11 4.18 -1.79
C LEU A 125 -2.26 4.95 -0.78
N LEU A 126 -1.62 6.02 -1.22
CA LEU A 126 -0.83 6.89 -0.35
C LEU A 126 -1.73 7.95 0.29
N ASN A 127 -1.65 8.11 1.61
CA ASN A 127 -2.17 9.28 2.32
C ASN A 127 -0.97 10.18 2.69
N PRO A 128 -0.71 11.24 1.91
CA PRO A 128 0.51 12.00 2.01
C PRO A 128 0.36 13.21 2.95
N ASN A 129 1.24 14.21 2.86
CA ASN A 129 1.13 15.44 3.64
C ASN A 129 -0.15 16.21 3.24
N CYS A 130 -0.66 17.02 4.16
CA CYS A 130 -1.78 17.94 3.92
C CYS A 130 -1.43 18.99 2.86
N GLU A 131 -0.19 19.47 2.87
CA GLU A 131 0.30 20.49 1.94
C GLU A 131 0.60 19.87 0.58
N LEU A 132 -0.23 20.19 -0.43
CA LEU A 132 -0.16 19.60 -1.77
C LEU A 132 1.27 19.59 -2.36
N GLN A 133 1.97 20.73 -2.28
CA GLN A 133 3.31 20.89 -2.87
C GLN A 133 4.39 20.08 -2.13
N ALA A 134 4.18 19.72 -0.87
CA ALA A 134 5.11 18.87 -0.12
C ALA A 134 5.07 17.40 -0.58
N ASN A 135 4.13 17.03 -1.45
CA ASN A 135 3.92 15.65 -1.86
C ASN A 135 4.66 15.24 -3.13
N PHE A 136 5.48 16.12 -3.71
CA PHE A 136 6.27 15.82 -4.90
C PHE A 136 7.18 14.60 -4.68
N ILE A 137 8.07 14.66 -3.67
CA ILE A 137 9.01 13.57 -3.35
C ILE A 137 8.25 12.30 -2.91
N PRO A 138 7.27 12.35 -1.97
CA PRO A 138 6.47 11.19 -1.61
C PRO A 138 5.87 10.42 -2.79
N ILE A 139 5.21 11.12 -3.72
CA ILE A 139 4.52 10.49 -4.85
C ILE A 139 5.52 10.01 -5.90
N HIS A 140 6.56 10.81 -6.19
CA HIS A 140 7.60 10.47 -7.16
C HIS A 140 8.37 9.21 -6.75
N THR A 141 8.81 9.15 -5.49
CA THR A 141 9.55 7.99 -4.97
C THR A 141 8.68 6.75 -4.82
N LEU A 142 7.39 6.90 -4.48
CA LEU A 142 6.41 5.80 -4.58
C LEU A 142 6.30 5.26 -6.01
N GLY A 143 6.22 6.13 -7.01
CA GLY A 143 6.17 5.72 -8.41
C GLY A 143 7.44 4.98 -8.85
N THR A 144 8.61 5.40 -8.35
CA THR A 144 9.89 4.72 -8.58
C THR A 144 9.92 3.33 -7.93
N TRP A 145 9.47 3.22 -6.68
CA TRP A 145 9.32 1.93 -6.00
C TRP A 145 8.36 0.99 -6.75
N PHE A 146 7.20 1.50 -7.16
CA PHE A 146 6.19 0.71 -7.86
C PHE A 146 6.69 0.14 -9.18
N ARG A 147 7.45 0.91 -9.97
CA ARG A 147 8.11 0.41 -11.20
C ARG A 147 9.06 -0.74 -10.91
N SER A 148 9.88 -0.63 -9.87
CA SER A 148 10.80 -1.71 -9.48
C SER A 148 10.07 -3.01 -9.07
N GLU A 149 8.89 -2.88 -8.47
CA GLU A 149 8.05 -4.03 -8.10
C GLU A 149 7.42 -4.67 -9.33
N LEU A 150 6.96 -3.87 -10.30
CA LEU A 150 6.43 -4.40 -11.58
C LEU A 150 7.49 -5.18 -12.35
N GLU A 151 8.71 -4.64 -12.44
CA GLU A 151 9.85 -5.32 -13.09
C GLU A 151 10.16 -6.65 -12.39
N ARG A 152 10.13 -6.66 -11.05
CA ARG A 152 10.30 -7.88 -10.25
C ARG A 152 9.22 -8.93 -10.55
N CYS A 153 7.96 -8.52 -10.64
CA CYS A 153 6.85 -9.43 -10.97
C CYS A 153 7.02 -10.04 -12.37
N ALA A 154 7.33 -9.21 -13.38
CA ALA A 154 7.53 -9.69 -14.74
C ALA A 154 8.66 -10.74 -14.82
N HIS A 155 9.76 -10.54 -14.10
CA HIS A 155 10.86 -11.51 -14.07
C HIS A 155 10.52 -12.82 -13.34
N ALA A 156 9.66 -12.78 -12.32
CA ALA A 156 9.20 -13.97 -11.62
C ALA A 156 8.34 -14.87 -12.53
N ASP A 157 7.47 -14.27 -13.34
CA ASP A 157 6.61 -15.01 -14.29
C ASP A 157 7.43 -15.69 -15.41
N HIS A 158 8.51 -15.05 -15.87
CA HIS A 158 9.40 -15.64 -16.88
C HIS A 158 10.33 -16.73 -16.32
N ALA A 159 10.71 -16.68 -15.03
CA ALA A 159 11.52 -17.70 -14.41
C ALA A 159 10.78 -19.03 -14.18
N GLY A 160 9.44 -19.03 -14.23
CA GLY A 160 8.61 -20.23 -14.11
C GLY A 160 8.43 -21.03 -15.40
N LEU A 161 8.98 -20.58 -16.54
CA LEU A 161 8.78 -21.15 -17.88
C LEU A 161 10.06 -21.64 -18.58
N GLU A 162 11.25 -21.47 -17.98
CA GLU A 162 12.50 -21.87 -18.62
C GLU A 162 12.98 -23.27 -18.16
N PRO A 163 13.33 -24.19 -19.09
CA PRO A 163 14.04 -25.41 -18.73
C PRO A 163 15.45 -25.06 -18.23
N VAL A 164 15.97 -25.87 -17.31
CA VAL A 164 17.27 -25.71 -16.65
C VAL A 164 18.38 -25.48 -17.69
N ALA A 165 18.80 -24.22 -17.86
CA ALA A 165 19.94 -23.83 -18.68
C ALA A 165 21.20 -23.68 -17.82
N ALA A 166 22.34 -24.03 -18.42
CA ALA A 166 23.66 -24.23 -17.83
C ALA A 166 24.23 -23.04 -17.01
N PRO A 167 25.16 -23.29 -16.07
CA PRO A 167 25.71 -22.27 -15.18
C PRO A 167 26.73 -21.42 -15.95
N GLY A 168 26.30 -20.26 -16.42
CA GLY A 168 27.19 -19.36 -17.15
C GLY A 168 26.45 -18.22 -17.82
N ASP A 169 25.67 -17.45 -17.07
CA ASP A 169 25.42 -16.07 -17.48
C ASP A 169 25.12 -15.21 -16.26
N SER A 170 26.06 -14.33 -15.94
CA SER A 170 25.96 -13.36 -14.86
C SER A 170 24.94 -12.30 -15.25
N ARG A 171 23.65 -12.57 -15.00
CA ARG A 171 22.60 -11.56 -15.03
C ARG A 171 23.01 -10.44 -14.07
N GLY A 172 23.24 -9.24 -14.61
CA GLY A 172 23.65 -8.06 -13.86
C GLY A 172 22.73 -7.78 -12.66
N PRO A 173 23.18 -6.99 -11.67
CA PRO A 173 22.43 -6.79 -10.44
C PRO A 173 21.02 -6.31 -10.78
N GLN A 174 20.01 -7.12 -10.41
CA GLN A 174 18.61 -6.70 -10.40
C GLN A 174 18.57 -5.33 -9.71
N GLN A 175 18.17 -4.27 -10.42
CA GLN A 175 18.10 -2.94 -9.83
C GLN A 175 16.99 -2.94 -8.78
N SER A 176 17.38 -3.32 -7.57
CA SER A 176 16.57 -3.15 -6.38
C SER A 176 16.32 -1.65 -6.21
N TYR A 177 15.10 -1.29 -5.86
CA TYR A 177 14.78 0.06 -5.45
C TYR A 177 15.79 0.56 -4.39
N SER A 178 16.44 1.68 -4.68
CA SER A 178 17.31 2.42 -3.74
C SER A 178 16.56 3.68 -3.31
N PRO A 179 16.22 3.84 -2.02
CA PRO A 179 15.58 5.05 -1.53
C PRO A 179 16.43 6.31 -1.77
N GLN A 180 17.75 6.18 -1.69
CA GLN A 180 18.67 7.31 -1.90
C GLN A 180 18.63 7.77 -3.37
N ASP A 181 18.77 6.83 -4.31
CA ASP A 181 18.76 7.15 -5.74
C ASP A 181 17.40 7.70 -6.16
N ALA A 182 16.31 7.14 -5.61
CA ALA A 182 14.96 7.64 -5.84
C ALA A 182 14.77 9.07 -5.29
N LEU A 183 15.34 9.38 -4.11
CA LEU A 183 15.32 10.73 -3.55
C LEU A 183 16.08 11.72 -4.44
N GLU A 184 17.29 11.35 -4.88
CA GLU A 184 18.13 12.21 -5.73
C GLU A 184 17.44 12.53 -7.06
N LEU A 185 16.82 11.51 -7.67
CA LEU A 185 16.01 11.68 -8.87
C LEU A 185 14.81 12.62 -8.62
N ALA A 186 14.05 12.37 -7.55
CA ALA A 186 12.89 13.19 -7.20
C ALA A 186 13.27 14.65 -6.91
N LEU A 187 14.38 14.90 -6.22
CA LEU A 187 14.87 16.25 -5.93
C LEU A 187 15.26 17.00 -7.21
N ARG A 188 15.96 16.32 -8.13
CA ARG A 188 16.36 16.91 -9.41
C ARG A 188 15.14 17.31 -10.23
N ASP A 189 14.16 16.42 -10.32
CA ASP A 189 12.93 16.67 -11.09
C ASP A 189 12.07 17.76 -10.42
N TRP A 190 12.01 17.78 -9.08
CA TRP A 190 11.28 18.82 -8.35
C TRP A 190 11.89 20.20 -8.52
N LEU A 191 13.22 20.30 -8.54
CA LEU A 191 13.93 21.56 -8.76
C LEU A 191 13.59 22.15 -10.14
N ALA A 192 13.42 21.30 -11.16
CA ALA A 192 13.00 21.74 -12.49
C ALA A 192 11.57 22.33 -12.47
N GLU A 193 10.65 21.71 -11.74
CA GLU A 193 9.28 22.20 -11.57
C GLU A 193 9.22 23.54 -10.82
N ILE A 194 9.98 23.66 -9.72
CA ILE A 194 10.08 24.92 -8.96
C ILE A 194 10.61 26.04 -9.84
N ASN A 195 11.64 25.78 -10.64
CA ASN A 195 12.21 26.78 -11.55
C ASN A 195 11.23 27.18 -12.66
N GLN A 196 10.40 26.25 -13.16
CA GLN A 196 9.36 26.57 -14.14
C GLN A 196 8.27 27.46 -13.54
N GLN A 197 7.77 27.12 -12.34
CA GLN A 197 6.74 27.91 -11.65
C GLN A 197 7.22 29.33 -11.30
N ALA A 198 8.50 29.49 -10.96
CA ALA A 198 9.09 30.80 -10.69
C ALA A 198 9.17 31.71 -11.93
N LEU A 199 9.08 31.15 -13.14
CA LEU A 199 9.12 31.88 -14.41
C LEU A 199 7.73 32.25 -14.93
N GLU A 200 6.65 31.73 -14.35
CA GLU A 200 5.28 32.07 -14.73
C GLU A 200 4.87 33.44 -14.16
N PRO A 201 4.41 34.41 -14.99
CA PRO A 201 4.00 35.72 -14.51
C PRO A 201 2.66 35.63 -13.77
N GLY A 202 2.70 35.55 -12.44
CA GLY A 202 1.49 35.58 -11.60
C GLY A 202 1.63 35.05 -10.16
N GLY A 203 2.82 34.63 -9.72
CA GLY A 203 3.11 34.25 -8.32
C GLY A 203 3.28 35.44 -7.38
#